data_AF-D0NSX3-F1
#
_entry.id   AF-D0NSX3-F1
#
_cell.length_a   1.000
_cell.length_b   1.000
_cell.length_c   1.000
_cell.angle_alpha   90.00
_cell.angle_beta   90.00
_cell.angle_gamma   90.00
#
_symmetry.space_group_name_H-M   'P 1'
#
loop_
_entity.id
_entity.type
_entity.pdbx_description
1 polymer ?
#
loop_
_entity_poly.entity_id
_entity_poly.type
_entity_poly.pdbx_seq_one_letter_code
_entity_poly.pdbx_strand_id
1 'polypeptide(L)'
;MSLSLYSFSSNRASLAVLRNVGVSILELPPSSANSKAESTVDVTSDEELQNEHSSAADVVYRVVKGCVHLDVRDSADCWVRCTLTEGMKASLSLRTLRRFVPIAGNATQLLESSKGSRSLIARFTRAADAANHSMLMTASGCRDLVCELCRLYYSTEWMTGTGGAMSLRYGERIYVTPSGCSKERLQPEDLYVLDLEGSILSSPTAKPGKKAPKLSDCAPLFLNAHKICKAAVVLHSHGIKCNLAAALCDGKSEFRISHQEMIKGITGHGYADTLVVPVIDNAPKESALAEPIARTLKAYPNTSAVLVRRHGLFVWGDSWEAAKRHAECLHYLFEAAIEMRKLNLDYTAPPVSASSGNGSSLKRARTDETNNGELSMAEKHKVVMLDIEGTTTPITFVHDILFPYVTDNVARFLQQTWESSDSKADVAALMAQHKQDQADGMNPPTLDDTQGKDQVVEALTAYVKWNVKADRKIGPLKQLQGHMWLQGYEKGELKALVYDDVPPCLERLHARGVRVGIYSSGSRQAQKLLFQYSDKGDLREYLTVYFDTKIGHKREVGSYKEIVQSLGVDSGKDVLFVTDVIEEAQAAEAAGLDTVLSVRPGNKPLPESHHFPTICSFADL
;
A
#
# COMPACT_ATOMS: atom_id res chain seq x y z
N MET A 1 42.04 10.87 -35.83
CA MET A 1 41.14 9.71 -35.96
C MET A 1 41.01 9.03 -34.61
N SER A 2 39.91 9.28 -33.90
CA SER A 2 39.25 8.31 -33.01
C SER A 2 37.88 8.90 -32.63
N LEU A 3 36.94 8.79 -33.58
CA LEU A 3 35.52 8.98 -33.30
C LEU A 3 35.09 7.77 -32.47
N SER A 4 35.03 7.95 -31.16
CA SER A 4 34.45 6.97 -30.24
C SER A 4 32.93 7.00 -30.39
N LEU A 5 32.42 6.18 -31.33
CA LEU A 5 31.02 5.77 -31.43
C LEU A 5 30.63 4.96 -30.18
N TYR A 6 30.33 5.63 -29.07
CA TYR A 6 29.54 5.00 -28.00
C TYR A 6 28.05 5.07 -28.38
N SER A 7 27.39 3.93 -28.22
CA SER A 7 26.09 3.52 -28.76
C SER A 7 24.92 4.47 -28.49
N PHE A 8 24.25 4.91 -29.55
CA PHE A 8 23.03 5.74 -29.54
C PHE A 8 21.69 4.95 -29.60
N SER A 9 21.67 3.64 -29.35
CA SER A 9 20.45 2.82 -29.50
C SER A 9 19.49 2.92 -28.29
N SER A 10 20.00 2.92 -27.05
CA SER A 10 19.18 3.07 -25.83
C SER A 10 18.58 4.47 -25.66
N ASN A 11 19.21 5.50 -26.24
CA ASN A 11 18.73 6.88 -26.15
C ASN A 11 17.50 7.16 -27.01
N ARG A 12 17.20 6.42 -28.08
CA ARG A 12 16.06 6.76 -28.96
C ARG A 12 14.70 6.55 -28.30
N ALA A 13 14.53 5.48 -27.53
CA ALA A 13 13.30 5.22 -26.79
C ALA A 13 13.11 6.27 -25.68
N SER A 14 14.16 6.53 -24.89
CA SER A 14 14.14 7.56 -23.85
C SER A 14 13.89 8.96 -24.41
N LEU A 15 14.50 9.33 -25.55
CA LEU A 15 14.26 10.61 -26.20
C LEU A 15 12.84 10.76 -26.75
N ALA A 16 12.22 9.67 -27.23
CA ALA A 16 10.82 9.69 -27.66
C ALA A 16 9.87 9.89 -26.47
N VAL A 17 10.13 9.21 -25.34
CA VAL A 17 9.37 9.40 -24.09
C VAL A 17 9.55 10.83 -23.56
N LEU A 18 10.78 11.35 -23.56
CA LEU A 18 11.10 12.72 -23.14
C LEU A 18 10.37 13.76 -24.01
N ARG A 19 10.32 13.59 -25.33
CA ARG A 19 9.56 14.49 -26.23
C ARG A 19 8.08 14.53 -25.90
N ASN A 20 7.49 13.38 -25.54
CA ASN A 20 6.07 13.30 -25.19
C ASN A 20 5.73 14.04 -23.88
N VAL A 21 6.71 14.24 -22.99
CA VAL A 21 6.57 15.06 -21.76
C VAL A 21 7.21 16.44 -21.88
N GLY A 22 7.39 16.90 -23.11
CA GLY A 22 7.84 18.27 -23.42
C GLY A 22 9.32 18.52 -23.18
N VAL A 23 10.15 17.47 -23.21
CA VAL A 23 11.61 17.56 -23.10
C VAL A 23 12.28 17.29 -24.44
N SER A 24 13.14 18.22 -24.86
CA SER A 24 13.97 18.09 -26.06
C SER A 24 15.44 18.21 -25.70
N ILE A 25 16.26 17.29 -26.22
CA ILE A 25 17.71 17.26 -25.99
C ILE A 25 18.42 17.38 -27.33
N LEU A 26 19.35 18.32 -27.42
CA LEU A 26 20.12 18.63 -28.62
C LEU A 26 21.61 18.72 -28.26
N GLU A 27 22.46 18.14 -29.11
CA GLU A 27 23.90 18.42 -29.13
C GLU A 27 24.13 19.67 -30.00
N LEU A 28 24.82 20.66 -29.45
CA LEU A 28 25.25 21.83 -30.21
C LEU A 28 26.76 21.80 -30.43
N PRO A 29 27.26 22.15 -31.63
CA PRO A 29 28.69 22.32 -31.85
C PRO A 29 29.23 23.47 -30.97
N PRO A 30 30.49 23.39 -30.53
CA PRO A 30 31.09 24.35 -29.60
C PRO A 30 31.45 25.67 -30.30
N SER A 31 30.46 26.43 -30.79
CA SER A 31 30.71 27.80 -31.31
C SER A 31 29.49 28.70 -31.57
N SER A 32 28.29 28.44 -31.02
CA SER A 32 27.18 29.39 -31.17
C SER A 32 26.98 30.23 -29.92
N ALA A 33 27.70 31.36 -29.85
CA ALA A 33 27.35 32.46 -28.96
C ALA A 33 26.14 33.20 -29.55
N ASN A 34 25.05 33.35 -28.78
CA ASN A 34 24.26 34.59 -28.80
C ASN A 34 23.22 34.71 -27.67
N SER A 35 23.41 35.80 -26.91
CA SER A 35 22.46 36.76 -26.34
C SER A 35 21.17 36.30 -25.65
N LYS A 36 21.21 36.27 -24.30
CA LYS A 36 20.36 37.03 -23.35
C LYS A 36 20.51 36.47 -21.93
N ALA A 37 20.89 37.32 -20.96
CA ALA A 37 20.83 37.10 -19.51
C ALA A 37 20.81 35.61 -19.08
N GLU A 38 21.92 34.91 -19.31
CA GLU A 38 22.07 33.51 -18.93
C GLU A 38 22.81 33.47 -17.58
N SER A 39 22.24 32.79 -16.58
CA SER A 39 22.88 32.61 -15.27
C SER A 39 23.60 31.25 -15.23
N THR A 40 24.86 31.25 -14.79
CA THR A 40 25.59 30.02 -14.53
C THR A 40 25.26 29.51 -13.14
N VAL A 41 24.97 28.21 -13.05
CA VAL A 41 24.54 27.53 -11.82
C VAL A 41 25.42 26.31 -11.61
N ASP A 42 25.93 26.13 -10.39
CA ASP A 42 26.61 24.90 -10.00
C ASP A 42 25.61 23.92 -9.36
N VAL A 43 25.32 22.83 -10.08
CA VAL A 43 24.33 21.84 -9.65
C VAL A 43 24.73 21.21 -8.32
N THR A 44 26.03 21.02 -8.07
CA THR A 44 26.51 20.33 -6.86
C THR A 44 26.21 21.08 -5.57
N SER A 45 26.11 22.42 -5.64
CA SER A 45 25.77 23.29 -4.51
C SER A 45 24.31 23.75 -4.48
N ASP A 46 23.52 23.39 -5.49
CA ASP A 46 22.17 23.90 -5.69
C ASP A 46 21.12 22.83 -5.34
N GLU A 47 20.77 22.75 -4.06
CA GLU A 47 19.82 21.74 -3.54
C GLU A 47 18.44 21.81 -4.21
N GLU A 48 18.00 22.99 -4.64
CA GLU A 48 16.70 23.14 -5.31
C GLU A 48 16.68 22.44 -6.68
N LEU A 49 17.79 22.48 -7.43
CA LEU A 49 17.93 21.74 -8.68
C LEU A 49 18.12 20.24 -8.48
N GLN A 50 18.72 19.83 -7.36
CA GLN A 50 18.90 18.42 -7.01
C GLN A 50 17.60 17.75 -6.54
N ASN A 51 16.72 18.53 -5.91
CA ASN A 51 15.40 18.07 -5.50
C ASN A 51 14.40 18.05 -6.66
N GLU A 52 13.34 17.26 -6.53
CA GLU A 52 12.30 17.16 -7.56
C GLU A 52 11.45 18.44 -7.65
N HIS A 53 11.50 19.08 -8.81
CA HIS A 53 10.89 20.39 -9.04
C HIS A 53 10.30 20.53 -10.45
N SER A 54 9.48 21.55 -10.65
CA SER A 54 9.00 22.02 -11.95
C SER A 54 9.23 23.54 -12.11
N SER A 55 8.72 24.15 -13.18
CA SER A 55 8.77 25.60 -13.41
C SER A 55 7.48 26.13 -14.02
N ALA A 56 7.15 27.38 -13.72
CA ALA A 56 5.99 28.07 -14.29
C ALA A 56 6.15 28.46 -15.77
N ALA A 57 7.37 28.38 -16.31
CA ALA A 57 7.70 28.68 -17.70
C ALA A 57 8.63 27.61 -18.28
N ASP A 58 8.73 27.58 -19.61
CA ASP A 58 9.72 26.77 -20.31
C ASP A 58 11.13 27.23 -19.94
N VAL A 59 12.02 26.27 -19.68
CA VAL A 59 13.41 26.54 -19.28
C VAL A 59 14.36 25.77 -20.18
N VAL A 60 15.48 26.41 -20.49
CA VAL A 60 16.58 25.79 -21.23
C VAL A 60 17.80 25.73 -20.32
N TYR A 61 18.35 24.53 -20.21
CA TYR A 61 19.64 24.28 -19.56
C TYR A 61 20.68 23.87 -20.60
N ARG A 62 21.89 24.42 -20.49
CA ARG A 62 23.06 24.00 -21.25
C ARG A 62 24.15 23.55 -20.30
N VAL A 63 24.74 22.37 -20.52
CA VAL A 63 25.91 21.95 -19.75
C VAL A 63 27.14 22.69 -20.27
N VAL A 64 27.72 23.54 -19.43
CA VAL A 64 28.93 24.31 -19.77
C VAL A 64 30.21 23.68 -19.21
N LYS A 65 30.08 22.81 -18.20
CA LYS A 65 31.20 22.07 -17.63
C LYS A 65 30.70 20.81 -16.93
N GLY A 66 31.36 19.68 -17.13
CA GLY A 66 31.08 18.44 -16.40
C GLY A 66 29.96 17.59 -17.03
N CYS A 67 29.35 16.75 -16.19
CA CYS A 67 28.34 15.77 -16.61
C CYS A 67 27.32 15.55 -15.48
N VAL A 68 26.03 15.58 -15.82
CA VAL A 68 24.92 15.47 -14.87
C VAL A 68 23.83 14.55 -15.40
N HIS A 69 23.16 13.83 -14.51
CA HIS A 69 21.93 13.15 -14.89
C HIS A 69 20.74 14.10 -14.75
N LEU A 70 19.98 14.25 -15.83
CA LEU A 70 18.66 14.85 -15.81
C LEU A 70 17.64 13.72 -15.66
N ASP A 71 17.03 13.61 -14.49
CA ASP A 71 15.89 12.73 -14.26
C ASP A 71 14.61 13.51 -14.54
N VAL A 72 13.75 13.02 -15.43
CA VAL A 72 12.46 13.63 -15.78
C VAL A 72 11.34 12.63 -15.50
N ARG A 73 10.22 13.08 -14.95
CA ARG A 73 9.03 12.24 -14.80
C ARG A 73 8.29 12.10 -16.13
N ASP A 74 7.97 10.87 -16.52
CA ASP A 74 7.09 10.62 -17.65
C ASP A 74 5.59 10.77 -17.31
N SER A 75 4.72 10.46 -18.28
CA SER A 75 3.26 10.49 -18.07
C SER A 75 2.78 9.42 -17.07
N ALA A 76 3.58 8.39 -16.79
CA ALA A 76 3.36 7.38 -15.76
C ALA A 76 4.15 7.67 -14.47
N ASP A 77 4.64 8.89 -14.30
CA ASP A 77 5.40 9.35 -13.13
C ASP A 77 6.62 8.47 -12.79
N CYS A 78 7.16 7.78 -13.79
CA CYS A 78 8.40 7.03 -13.71
C CYS A 78 9.57 7.97 -14.03
N TRP A 79 10.74 7.72 -13.41
CA TRP A 79 11.95 8.45 -13.75
C TRP A 79 12.50 7.97 -15.10
N VAL A 80 12.58 8.89 -16.04
CA VAL A 80 13.33 8.75 -17.29
C VAL A 80 14.62 9.54 -17.12
N ARG A 81 15.72 8.82 -17.00
CA ARG A 81 17.05 9.42 -16.84
C ARG A 81 17.69 9.66 -18.19
N CYS A 82 18.25 10.86 -18.36
CA CYS A 82 19.17 11.19 -19.42
C CYS A 82 20.48 11.71 -18.85
N THR A 83 21.59 11.37 -19.48
CA THR A 83 22.91 11.91 -19.14
C THR A 83 23.21 13.10 -20.04
N LEU A 84 23.40 14.28 -19.45
CA LEU A 84 23.79 15.49 -20.15
C LEU A 84 25.30 15.72 -19.96
N THR A 85 26.02 15.80 -21.07
CA THR A 85 27.46 16.12 -21.11
C THR A 85 27.70 17.54 -21.62
N GLU A 86 28.91 18.05 -21.44
CA GLU A 86 29.33 19.37 -21.93
C GLU A 86 28.92 19.63 -23.40
N GLY A 87 28.32 20.79 -23.65
CA GLY A 87 27.79 21.18 -24.97
C GLY A 87 26.36 20.71 -25.25
N MET A 88 25.78 19.80 -24.45
CA MET A 88 24.38 19.40 -24.59
C MET A 88 23.43 20.47 -24.06
N LYS A 89 22.27 20.60 -24.74
CA LYS A 89 21.18 21.50 -24.40
C LYS A 89 19.92 20.68 -24.12
N ALA A 90 19.31 20.90 -22.96
CA ALA A 90 17.99 20.38 -22.60
C ALA A 90 16.97 21.53 -22.57
N SER A 91 15.93 21.43 -23.39
CA SER A 91 14.77 22.31 -23.37
C SER A 91 13.62 21.59 -22.67
N LEU A 92 13.14 22.16 -21.57
CA LEU A 92 12.10 21.61 -20.72
C LEU A 92 10.86 22.51 -20.81
N SER A 93 9.70 21.94 -21.10
CA SER A 93 8.44 22.68 -21.01
C SER A 93 8.08 23.03 -19.57
N LEU A 94 7.22 24.04 -19.42
CA LEU A 94 6.57 24.38 -18.17
C LEU A 94 5.93 23.15 -17.51
N ARG A 95 5.94 23.10 -16.17
CA ARG A 95 5.38 22.02 -15.33
C ARG A 95 5.98 20.62 -15.53
N THR A 96 6.97 20.42 -16.40
CA THR A 96 7.71 19.15 -16.47
C THR A 96 8.46 18.93 -15.15
N LEU A 97 8.14 17.85 -14.43
CA LEU A 97 8.82 17.47 -13.19
C LEU A 97 10.18 16.86 -13.50
N ARG A 98 11.22 17.39 -12.85
CA ARG A 98 12.60 16.97 -13.06
C ARG A 98 13.46 17.12 -11.80
N ARG A 99 14.65 16.54 -11.85
CA ARG A 99 15.76 16.85 -10.96
C ARG A 99 17.11 16.64 -11.67
N PHE A 100 18.13 17.32 -11.19
CA PHE A 100 19.51 17.14 -11.64
C PHE A 100 20.28 16.34 -10.59
N VAL A 101 20.72 15.13 -10.94
CA VAL A 101 21.50 14.28 -10.05
C VAL A 101 22.99 14.42 -10.38
N PRO A 102 23.81 14.99 -9.48
CA PRO A 102 25.24 15.10 -9.69
C PRO A 102 25.89 13.73 -9.85
N ILE A 103 26.92 13.63 -10.69
CA ILE A 103 27.75 12.44 -10.79
C ILE A 103 28.96 12.62 -9.87
N ALA A 104 29.17 11.67 -8.95
CA ALA A 104 30.22 11.76 -7.94
C ALA A 104 31.60 12.06 -8.56
N GLY A 105 32.27 13.08 -8.05
CA GLY A 105 33.60 13.52 -8.52
C GLY A 105 33.60 14.56 -9.65
N ASN A 106 32.45 14.95 -10.21
CA ASN A 106 32.35 15.93 -11.29
C ASN A 106 31.58 17.20 -10.86
N ALA A 107 32.30 18.31 -10.64
CA ALA A 107 31.67 19.62 -10.51
C ALA A 107 30.97 19.98 -11.83
N THR A 108 29.65 20.21 -11.78
CA THR A 108 28.83 20.40 -12.99
C THR A 108 28.17 21.77 -12.98
N GLN A 109 28.44 22.53 -14.05
CA GLN A 109 27.87 23.85 -14.25
C GLN A 109 26.88 23.83 -15.40
N LEU A 110 25.68 24.34 -15.12
CA LEU A 110 24.62 24.56 -16.08
C LEU A 110 24.48 26.06 -16.34
N LEU A 111 24.14 26.38 -17.57
CA LEU A 111 23.75 27.71 -17.97
C LEU A 111 22.23 27.70 -18.25
N GLU A 112 21.51 28.53 -17.49
CA GLU A 112 20.04 28.57 -17.43
C GLU A 112 19.50 29.83 -18.12
N SER A 113 18.44 29.69 -18.91
CA SER A 113 17.87 30.78 -19.72
C SER A 113 16.79 31.63 -19.00
N SER A 114 16.77 31.73 -17.67
CA SER A 114 15.64 32.34 -16.94
C SER A 114 15.61 33.88 -17.05
N LYS A 115 14.43 34.45 -17.35
CA LYS A 115 14.19 35.89 -17.25
C LYS A 115 13.92 36.27 -15.78
N GLY A 116 14.96 36.45 -14.97
CA GLY A 116 14.85 36.89 -13.56
C GLY A 116 15.07 35.77 -12.54
N SER A 117 14.63 36.00 -11.28
CA SER A 117 14.79 35.06 -10.16
C SER A 117 14.21 33.68 -10.50
N ARG A 118 14.91 32.62 -10.11
CA ARG A 118 14.57 31.24 -10.50
C ARG A 118 13.23 30.84 -9.89
N SER A 119 12.20 30.65 -10.73
CA SER A 119 10.86 30.24 -10.30
C SER A 119 10.74 28.70 -10.33
N LEU A 120 11.50 28.04 -9.46
CA LEU A 120 11.36 26.60 -9.23
C LEU A 120 10.16 26.35 -8.33
N ILE A 121 9.36 25.35 -8.68
CA ILE A 121 8.22 24.91 -7.91
C ILE A 121 8.54 23.50 -7.44
N ALA A 122 8.84 23.33 -6.15
CA ALA A 122 9.05 22.01 -5.57
C ALA A 122 7.77 21.17 -5.71
N ARG A 123 7.92 19.88 -6.06
CA ARG A 123 6.77 18.95 -6.19
C ARG A 123 5.96 18.84 -4.89
N PHE A 124 6.63 18.97 -3.76
CA PHE A 124 6.05 18.91 -2.43
C PHE A 124 6.29 20.23 -1.71
N THR A 125 5.24 20.82 -1.15
CA THR A 125 5.31 22.12 -0.47
C THR A 125 5.56 21.98 1.03
N ARG A 126 5.58 20.75 1.57
CA ARG A 126 5.85 20.43 2.99
C ARG A 126 6.77 19.22 3.12
N ALA A 127 7.67 19.24 4.09
CA ALA A 127 8.59 18.12 4.36
C ALA A 127 7.87 16.81 4.76
N ALA A 128 6.71 16.90 5.42
CA ALA A 128 5.87 15.75 5.76
C ALA A 128 5.31 15.02 4.53
N ASP A 129 5.06 15.76 3.44
CA ASP A 129 4.57 15.20 2.18
C ASP A 129 5.66 14.37 1.49
N ALA A 130 6.95 14.63 1.77
CA ALA A 130 8.08 13.86 1.27
C ALA A 130 8.39 12.62 2.16
N ALA A 131 8.20 12.74 3.48
CA ALA A 131 8.40 11.67 4.44
C ALA A 131 7.36 10.54 4.31
N ASN A 132 6.09 10.89 4.04
CA ASN A 132 5.03 9.92 3.74
C ASN A 132 5.10 9.37 2.30
N HIS A 133 5.92 9.98 1.43
CA HIS A 133 6.05 9.62 0.02
C HIS A 133 7.10 8.55 -0.28
N SER A 134 7.99 8.25 0.67
CA SER A 134 9.02 7.22 0.53
C SER A 134 8.43 5.81 0.63
N MET A 135 7.21 5.68 1.15
CA MET A 135 6.43 4.45 1.17
C MET A 135 5.55 4.33 -0.07
N LEU A 136 6.12 3.72 -1.12
CA LEU A 136 5.44 2.94 -2.15
C LEU A 136 4.11 3.51 -2.70
N MET A 137 4.18 4.29 -3.79
CA MET A 137 3.37 4.06 -5.01
C MET A 137 4.04 4.75 -6.20
N THR A 138 4.37 4.02 -7.27
CA THR A 138 4.57 4.62 -8.60
C THR A 138 3.20 5.09 -9.13
N ALA A 139 3.10 5.88 -10.21
CA ALA A 139 1.74 6.17 -10.74
C ALA A 139 1.02 4.90 -11.20
N SER A 140 1.76 3.85 -11.61
CA SER A 140 1.17 2.52 -11.81
C SER A 140 0.49 2.07 -10.53
N GLY A 141 1.21 2.10 -9.39
CA GLY A 141 0.65 1.79 -8.08
C GLY A 141 -0.62 2.58 -7.78
N CYS A 142 -0.62 3.91 -7.99
CA CYS A 142 -1.80 4.73 -7.72
C CYS A 142 -3.03 4.28 -8.53
N ARG A 143 -2.83 3.95 -9.81
CA ARG A 143 -3.90 3.45 -10.68
C ARG A 143 -4.38 2.06 -10.26
N ASP A 144 -3.44 1.18 -9.91
CA ASP A 144 -3.72 -0.17 -9.43
C ASP A 144 -4.54 -0.13 -8.13
N LEU A 145 -4.16 0.71 -7.18
CA LEU A 145 -4.87 0.90 -5.91
C LEU A 145 -6.29 1.43 -6.10
N VAL A 146 -6.49 2.40 -7.00
CA VAL A 146 -7.85 2.89 -7.31
C VAL A 146 -8.71 1.74 -7.86
N CYS A 147 -8.17 0.89 -8.73
CA CYS A 147 -8.89 -0.27 -9.26
C CYS A 147 -9.19 -1.31 -8.17
N GLU A 148 -8.22 -1.59 -7.30
CA GLU A 148 -8.39 -2.51 -6.16
C GLU A 148 -9.49 -2.03 -5.21
N LEU A 149 -9.43 -0.77 -4.80
CA LEU A 149 -10.44 -0.18 -3.91
C LEU A 149 -11.82 -0.14 -4.57
N CYS A 150 -11.92 0.14 -5.87
CA CYS A 150 -13.19 0.05 -6.60
C CYS A 150 -13.79 -1.37 -6.60
N ARG A 151 -12.96 -2.41 -6.72
CA ARG A 151 -13.41 -3.81 -6.61
C ARG A 151 -13.91 -4.13 -5.20
N LEU A 152 -13.18 -3.70 -4.19
CA LEU A 152 -13.59 -3.84 -2.80
C LEU A 152 -14.93 -3.16 -2.55
N TYR A 153 -15.08 -1.88 -2.93
CA TYR A 153 -16.31 -1.11 -2.69
C TYR A 153 -17.50 -1.57 -3.53
N TYR A 154 -17.25 -2.24 -4.65
CA TYR A 154 -18.31 -2.94 -5.37
C TYR A 154 -18.80 -4.15 -4.54
N SER A 155 -17.91 -4.94 -3.96
CA SER A 155 -18.28 -6.11 -3.14
C SER A 155 -19.04 -5.76 -1.85
N THR A 156 -18.88 -4.52 -1.36
CA THR A 156 -19.64 -3.99 -0.21
C THR A 156 -20.95 -3.29 -0.62
N GLU A 157 -21.31 -3.32 -1.90
CA GLU A 157 -22.49 -2.67 -2.48
C GLU A 157 -22.47 -1.12 -2.45
N TRP A 158 -21.29 -0.50 -2.30
CA TRP A 158 -21.18 0.95 -2.22
C TRP A 158 -21.07 1.61 -3.60
N MET A 159 -20.57 0.87 -4.60
CA MET A 159 -20.32 1.36 -5.96
C MET A 159 -20.96 0.47 -7.04
N THR A 160 -22.14 -0.08 -6.75
CA THR A 160 -22.90 -0.95 -7.67
C THR A 160 -23.63 -0.17 -8.76
N GLY A 161 -24.02 -0.85 -9.84
CA GLY A 161 -24.87 -0.26 -10.88
C GLY A 161 -24.22 0.90 -11.64
N THR A 162 -22.88 0.93 -11.74
CA THR A 162 -22.05 2.04 -12.24
C THR A 162 -22.05 3.30 -11.38
N GLY A 163 -22.84 3.30 -10.30
CA GLY A 163 -22.91 4.36 -9.30
C GLY A 163 -21.64 4.48 -8.48
N GLY A 164 -21.51 5.62 -7.78
CA GLY A 164 -20.30 5.99 -7.07
C GLY A 164 -19.13 6.35 -7.99
N ALA A 165 -18.13 6.97 -7.39
CA ALA A 165 -16.87 7.31 -8.02
C ALA A 165 -15.79 7.47 -6.95
N MET A 166 -14.52 7.46 -7.33
CA MET A 166 -13.46 7.85 -6.40
C MET A 166 -12.35 8.62 -7.09
N SER A 167 -11.61 9.37 -6.28
CA SER A 167 -10.37 10.01 -6.68
C SER A 167 -9.25 9.76 -5.68
N LEU A 168 -8.02 9.72 -6.20
CA LEU A 168 -6.80 9.63 -5.42
C LEU A 168 -5.82 10.70 -5.91
N ARG A 169 -5.25 11.45 -4.98
CA ARG A 169 -4.26 12.48 -5.24
C ARG A 169 -2.86 11.96 -4.90
N TYR A 170 -1.93 12.17 -5.82
CA TYR A 170 -0.51 11.89 -5.66
C TYR A 170 0.30 13.09 -6.16
N GLY A 171 0.87 13.86 -5.24
CA GLY A 171 1.46 15.17 -5.55
C GLY A 171 0.44 16.12 -6.19
N GLU A 172 0.73 16.56 -7.42
CA GLU A 172 -0.14 17.45 -8.21
C GLU A 172 -1.09 16.70 -9.16
N ARG A 173 -1.07 15.37 -9.14
CA ARG A 173 -1.90 14.53 -10.02
C ARG A 173 -3.08 13.95 -9.24
N ILE A 174 -4.26 13.98 -9.85
CA ILE A 174 -5.48 13.40 -9.30
C ILE A 174 -5.99 12.33 -10.25
N TYR A 175 -5.93 11.07 -9.83
CA TYR A 175 -6.50 9.93 -10.54
C TYR A 175 -7.99 9.88 -10.26
N VAL A 176 -8.82 9.80 -11.30
CA VAL A 176 -10.28 9.84 -11.18
C VAL A 176 -10.90 8.70 -11.98
N THR A 177 -11.83 7.98 -11.37
CA THR A 177 -12.60 6.93 -12.05
C THR A 177 -13.50 7.53 -13.14
N PRO A 178 -13.65 6.87 -14.30
CA PRO A 178 -14.58 7.31 -15.33
C PRO A 178 -16.05 7.11 -14.94
N SER A 179 -16.93 7.87 -15.59
CA SER A 179 -18.39 7.76 -15.47
C SER A 179 -18.94 6.56 -16.26
N GLY A 180 -20.00 5.93 -15.73
CA GLY A 180 -20.76 4.88 -16.43
C GLY A 180 -20.02 3.56 -16.64
N CYS A 181 -18.85 3.38 -16.03
CA CYS A 181 -18.10 2.12 -16.06
C CYS A 181 -18.41 1.24 -14.85
N SER A 182 -18.40 -0.08 -15.08
CA SER A 182 -18.38 -1.12 -14.05
C SER A 182 -17.13 -0.96 -13.18
N LYS A 183 -17.32 -0.58 -11.91
CA LYS A 183 -16.24 -0.20 -10.99
C LYS A 183 -15.35 -1.40 -10.63
N GLU A 184 -15.92 -2.59 -10.54
CA GLU A 184 -15.22 -3.85 -10.30
C GLU A 184 -14.35 -4.33 -11.47
N ARG A 185 -14.56 -3.78 -12.67
CA ARG A 185 -13.83 -4.18 -13.89
C ARG A 185 -12.86 -3.13 -14.39
N LEU A 186 -12.71 -2.02 -13.67
CA LEU A 186 -11.76 -0.97 -14.03
C LEU A 186 -10.35 -1.54 -14.15
N GLN A 187 -9.68 -1.14 -15.23
CA GLN A 187 -8.25 -1.33 -15.43
C GLN A 187 -7.50 -0.01 -15.19
N PRO A 188 -6.21 -0.06 -14.84
CA PRO A 188 -5.40 1.13 -14.57
C PRO A 188 -5.49 2.22 -15.67
N GLU A 189 -5.47 1.79 -16.93
CA GLU A 189 -5.58 2.61 -18.13
C GLU A 189 -6.96 3.22 -18.38
N ASP A 190 -8.00 2.74 -17.69
CA ASP A 190 -9.36 3.30 -17.76
C ASP A 190 -9.49 4.60 -16.94
N LEU A 191 -8.50 4.93 -16.08
CA LEU A 191 -8.55 6.10 -15.20
C LEU A 191 -8.10 7.40 -15.88
N TYR A 192 -8.80 8.48 -15.56
CA TYR A 192 -8.37 9.84 -15.88
C TYR A 192 -7.29 10.31 -14.90
N VAL A 193 -6.43 11.21 -15.37
CA VAL A 193 -5.51 11.97 -14.52
C VAL A 193 -5.75 13.45 -14.75
N LEU A 194 -6.03 14.17 -13.67
CA LEU A 194 -6.23 15.61 -13.66
C LEU A 194 -5.07 16.29 -12.92
N ASP A 195 -4.85 17.57 -13.20
CA ASP A 195 -4.08 18.44 -12.30
C ASP A 195 -4.95 18.99 -11.16
N LEU A 196 -4.36 19.79 -10.27
CA LEU A 196 -5.09 20.45 -9.20
C LEU A 196 -6.07 21.51 -9.73
N GLU A 197 -5.87 22.07 -10.92
CA GLU A 197 -6.82 23.01 -11.53
C GLU A 197 -8.02 22.29 -12.15
N GLY A 198 -7.95 20.97 -12.35
CA GLY A 198 -8.97 20.14 -12.97
C GLY A 198 -8.75 19.92 -14.48
N SER A 199 -7.62 20.35 -15.02
CA SER A 199 -7.24 20.09 -16.41
C SER A 199 -6.88 18.63 -16.60
N ILE A 200 -7.30 18.04 -17.72
CA ILE A 200 -7.00 16.63 -18.03
C ILE A 200 -5.55 16.50 -18.49
N LEU A 201 -4.74 15.78 -17.71
CA LEU A 201 -3.37 15.40 -18.04
C LEU A 201 -3.32 14.09 -18.83
N SER A 202 -4.21 13.15 -18.52
CA SER A 202 -4.31 11.85 -19.19
C SER A 202 -5.76 11.37 -19.20
N SER A 203 -6.16 10.71 -20.28
CA SER A 203 -7.51 10.18 -20.45
C SER A 203 -7.48 8.76 -21.02
N PRO A 204 -8.48 7.93 -20.69
CA PRO A 204 -8.60 6.59 -21.24
C PRO A 204 -8.83 6.62 -22.75
N THR A 205 -8.21 5.67 -23.45
CA THR A 205 -8.39 5.49 -24.89
C THR A 205 -9.67 4.71 -25.20
N ALA A 206 -10.27 4.98 -26.35
CA ALA A 206 -11.43 4.24 -26.83
C ALA A 206 -11.02 2.79 -27.15
N LYS A 207 -11.67 1.82 -26.51
CA LYS A 207 -11.56 0.40 -26.88
C LYS A 207 -12.22 0.17 -28.26
N PRO A 208 -11.71 -0.73 -29.12
CA PRO A 208 -12.28 -0.96 -30.45
C PRO A 208 -13.80 -1.18 -30.41
N GLY A 209 -14.54 -0.40 -31.19
CA GLY A 209 -16.01 -0.46 -31.26
C GLY A 209 -16.77 0.19 -30.09
N LYS A 210 -16.10 0.86 -29.15
CA LYS A 210 -16.73 1.56 -28.02
C LYS A 210 -16.28 3.02 -27.94
N LYS A 211 -17.16 3.91 -27.46
CA LYS A 211 -16.78 5.30 -27.14
C LYS A 211 -15.86 5.29 -25.91
N ALA A 212 -14.90 6.22 -25.89
CA ALA A 212 -14.10 6.44 -24.69
C ALA A 212 -15.02 6.75 -23.50
N PRO A 213 -14.73 6.21 -22.30
CA PRO A 213 -15.42 6.58 -21.08
C PRO A 213 -15.34 8.10 -20.87
N LYS A 214 -16.35 8.70 -20.24
CA LYS A 214 -16.31 10.13 -19.87
C LYS A 214 -15.72 10.30 -18.48
N LEU A 215 -15.16 11.46 -18.19
CA LEU A 215 -14.79 11.85 -16.83
C LEU A 215 -16.03 11.83 -15.93
N SER A 216 -15.87 11.42 -14.67
CA SER A 216 -16.95 11.44 -13.68
C SER A 216 -17.46 12.86 -13.43
N ASP A 217 -18.79 13.02 -13.34
CA ASP A 217 -19.42 14.29 -12.96
C ASP A 217 -19.11 14.68 -11.51
N CYS A 218 -18.60 13.74 -10.70
CA CYS A 218 -18.06 13.98 -9.37
C CYS A 218 -16.71 14.73 -9.36
N ALA A 219 -16.01 14.86 -10.51
CA ALA A 219 -14.66 15.42 -10.54
C ALA A 219 -14.53 16.83 -9.90
N PRO A 220 -15.46 17.79 -10.13
CA PRO A 220 -15.39 19.09 -9.46
C PRO A 220 -15.52 19.01 -7.94
N LEU A 221 -16.29 18.04 -7.42
CA LEU A 221 -16.51 17.83 -6.00
C LEU A 221 -15.24 17.28 -5.35
N PHE A 222 -14.63 16.30 -6.01
CA PHE A 222 -13.35 15.71 -5.60
C PHE A 222 -12.25 16.77 -5.56
N LEU A 223 -12.17 17.64 -6.56
CA LEU A 223 -11.24 18.76 -6.58
C LEU A 223 -11.43 19.71 -5.39
N ASN A 224 -12.68 19.99 -5.01
CA ASN A 224 -12.97 20.81 -3.82
C ASN A 224 -12.47 20.13 -2.53
N ALA A 225 -12.69 18.83 -2.34
CA ALA A 225 -12.18 18.11 -1.19
C ALA A 225 -10.64 18.05 -1.16
N HIS A 226 -9.99 17.81 -2.29
CA HIS A 226 -8.52 17.82 -2.41
C HIS A 226 -7.92 19.21 -2.11
N LYS A 227 -8.61 20.30 -2.46
CA LYS A 227 -8.16 21.68 -2.24
C LYS A 227 -8.44 22.19 -0.83
N ILE A 228 -9.67 22.03 -0.37
CA ILE A 228 -10.18 22.63 0.88
C ILE A 228 -9.75 21.77 2.08
N CYS A 229 -9.99 20.46 2.00
CA CYS A 229 -9.74 19.53 3.11
C CYS A 229 -8.37 18.87 3.02
N LYS A 230 -7.60 19.13 1.95
CA LYS A 230 -6.31 18.47 1.65
C LYS A 230 -6.43 16.95 1.64
N ALA A 231 -7.58 16.43 1.19
CA ALA A 231 -7.80 15.01 1.07
C ALA A 231 -6.77 14.38 0.12
N ALA A 232 -6.26 13.20 0.46
CA ALA A 232 -5.54 12.33 -0.48
C ALA A 232 -6.51 11.46 -1.26
N VAL A 233 -7.58 10.96 -0.65
CA VAL A 233 -8.58 10.13 -1.31
C VAL A 233 -9.97 10.66 -1.02
N VAL A 234 -10.83 10.65 -2.05
CA VAL A 234 -12.25 10.96 -1.92
C VAL A 234 -13.05 9.82 -2.53
N LEU A 235 -13.99 9.29 -1.77
CA LEU A 235 -14.91 8.23 -2.17
C LEU A 235 -16.33 8.78 -2.20
N HIS A 236 -17.03 8.47 -3.29
CA HIS A 236 -18.47 8.64 -3.41
C HIS A 236 -19.15 7.28 -3.39
N SER A 237 -19.92 7.03 -2.34
CA SER A 237 -20.71 5.80 -2.14
C SER A 237 -22.19 6.06 -2.38
N HIS A 238 -22.86 5.11 -3.04
CA HIS A 238 -24.31 5.01 -3.20
C HIS A 238 -24.93 3.95 -2.27
N GLY A 239 -24.21 3.56 -1.20
CA GLY A 239 -24.65 2.55 -0.26
C GLY A 239 -26.03 2.86 0.34
N ILE A 240 -26.90 1.84 0.39
CA ILE A 240 -28.30 2.00 0.83
C ILE A 240 -28.41 2.57 2.25
N LYS A 241 -27.48 2.21 3.14
CA LYS A 241 -27.40 2.72 4.52
C LYS A 241 -27.20 4.23 4.56
N CYS A 242 -26.40 4.80 3.64
CA CYS A 242 -26.19 6.24 3.53
C CYS A 242 -27.48 6.95 3.08
N ASN A 243 -28.18 6.38 2.10
CA ASN A 243 -29.45 6.91 1.62
C ASN A 243 -30.50 6.95 2.75
N LEU A 244 -30.65 5.83 3.47
CA LEU A 244 -31.59 5.73 4.59
C LEU A 244 -31.21 6.64 5.75
N ALA A 245 -29.93 6.74 6.13
CA ALA A 245 -29.48 7.67 7.17
C ALA A 245 -29.74 9.13 6.81
N ALA A 246 -29.54 9.52 5.54
CA ALA A 246 -29.93 10.86 5.09
C ALA A 246 -31.45 11.07 5.20
N ALA A 247 -32.27 10.07 4.87
CA ALA A 247 -33.72 10.13 5.02
C ALA A 247 -34.17 10.21 6.50
N LEU A 248 -33.45 9.57 7.44
CA LEU A 248 -33.71 9.72 8.88
C LEU A 248 -33.59 11.18 9.34
N CYS A 249 -32.81 11.97 8.61
CA CYS A 249 -32.56 13.38 8.85
C CYS A 249 -33.46 14.31 8.01
N ASP A 250 -34.52 13.84 7.34
CA ASP A 250 -35.44 14.71 6.59
C ASP A 250 -35.91 15.90 7.46
N GLY A 251 -35.74 17.11 6.95
CA GLY A 251 -35.97 18.37 7.67
C GLY A 251 -34.82 18.87 8.56
N LYS A 252 -33.68 18.18 8.64
CA LYS A 252 -32.49 18.57 9.43
C LYS A 252 -31.29 18.85 8.54
N SER A 253 -30.30 19.61 8.99
CA SER A 253 -29.05 19.84 8.23
C SER A 253 -27.94 18.84 8.56
N GLU A 254 -28.16 17.95 9.53
CA GLU A 254 -27.11 17.11 10.11
C GLU A 254 -27.64 15.72 10.49
N PHE A 255 -26.79 14.72 10.30
CA PHE A 255 -26.87 13.44 10.96
C PHE A 255 -25.99 13.47 12.21
N ARG A 256 -26.52 12.97 13.33
CA ARG A 256 -25.83 12.96 14.63
C ARG A 256 -25.92 11.56 15.22
N ILE A 257 -24.83 11.07 15.81
CA ILE A 257 -24.80 9.81 16.56
C ILE A 257 -23.73 9.92 17.66
N SER A 258 -23.96 9.30 18.82
CA SER A 258 -23.01 9.39 19.94
C SER A 258 -22.86 8.05 20.65
N HIS A 259 -21.78 7.91 21.44
CA HIS A 259 -21.52 6.75 22.31
C HIS A 259 -21.52 5.41 21.56
N GLN A 260 -20.90 5.41 20.36
CA GLN A 260 -20.67 4.22 19.54
C GLN A 260 -19.17 4.04 19.33
N GLU A 261 -18.66 2.81 19.49
CA GLU A 261 -17.21 2.52 19.40
C GLU A 261 -16.63 2.91 18.03
N MET A 262 -17.40 2.71 16.96
CA MET A 262 -17.00 3.03 15.59
C MET A 262 -16.81 4.54 15.32
N ILE A 263 -17.22 5.43 16.24
CA ILE A 263 -16.93 6.87 16.15
C ILE A 263 -15.42 7.11 16.25
N LYS A 264 -14.68 6.32 17.05
CA LYS A 264 -13.21 6.42 17.18
C LYS A 264 -12.48 6.21 15.86
N GLY A 265 -13.13 5.51 14.93
CA GLY A 265 -12.62 5.30 13.59
C GLY A 265 -12.73 6.53 12.69
N ILE A 266 -13.36 7.62 13.12
CA ILE A 266 -13.39 8.90 12.40
C ILE A 266 -12.32 9.82 12.96
N THR A 267 -11.46 10.40 12.09
CA THR A 267 -10.37 11.27 12.53
C THR A 267 -10.89 12.38 13.45
N GLY A 268 -10.21 12.57 14.58
CA GLY A 268 -10.51 13.61 15.57
C GLY A 268 -11.68 13.31 16.50
N HIS A 269 -12.19 12.07 16.56
CA HIS A 269 -13.30 11.70 17.44
C HIS A 269 -12.94 10.54 18.37
N GLY A 270 -13.56 10.52 19.56
CA GLY A 270 -13.55 9.44 20.53
C GLY A 270 -14.93 8.83 20.76
N TYR A 271 -15.00 7.77 21.57
CA TYR A 271 -16.24 7.02 21.84
C TYR A 271 -17.40 7.91 22.33
N ALA A 272 -17.13 8.78 23.30
CA ALA A 272 -18.15 9.60 23.95
C ALA A 272 -18.55 10.84 23.13
N ASP A 273 -17.85 11.11 22.02
CA ASP A 273 -18.15 12.27 21.20
C ASP A 273 -19.49 12.11 20.46
N THR A 274 -20.08 13.23 20.07
CA THR A 274 -21.19 13.23 19.11
C THR A 274 -20.60 13.47 17.72
N LEU A 275 -20.62 12.42 16.90
CA LEU A 275 -20.27 12.55 15.50
C LEU A 275 -21.36 13.36 14.78
N VAL A 276 -20.95 14.40 14.05
CA VAL A 276 -21.82 15.22 13.22
C VAL A 276 -21.42 15.05 11.76
N VAL A 277 -22.34 14.58 10.93
CA VAL A 277 -22.17 14.50 9.47
C VAL A 277 -23.16 15.47 8.81
N PRO A 278 -22.70 16.50 8.11
CA PRO A 278 -23.60 17.44 7.43
C PRO A 278 -24.37 16.74 6.30
N VAL A 279 -25.63 17.13 6.14
CA VAL A 279 -26.56 16.58 5.15
C VAL A 279 -26.97 17.69 4.19
N ILE A 280 -26.83 17.46 2.88
CA ILE A 280 -27.24 18.38 1.82
C ILE A 280 -28.32 17.75 0.93
N ASP A 281 -29.09 18.60 0.27
CA ASP A 281 -30.08 18.16 -0.73
C ASP A 281 -29.39 17.67 -2.01
N ASN A 282 -30.02 16.69 -2.66
CA ASN A 282 -29.55 16.21 -3.95
C ASN A 282 -29.82 17.21 -5.08
N ALA A 283 -29.09 17.06 -6.17
CA ALA A 283 -29.30 17.79 -7.41
C ALA A 283 -29.47 16.81 -8.58
N PRO A 284 -30.20 17.20 -9.66
CA PRO A 284 -30.38 16.34 -10.84
C PRO A 284 -29.07 15.96 -11.56
N LYS A 285 -28.01 16.74 -11.36
CA LYS A 285 -26.66 16.46 -11.88
C LYS A 285 -25.67 16.50 -10.73
N GLU A 286 -24.77 15.53 -10.67
CA GLU A 286 -23.75 15.45 -9.62
C GLU A 286 -22.86 16.69 -9.59
N SER A 287 -22.47 17.22 -10.75
CA SER A 287 -21.64 18.43 -10.85
C SER A 287 -22.25 19.67 -10.20
N ALA A 288 -23.58 19.73 -10.07
CA ALA A 288 -24.27 20.82 -9.38
C ALA A 288 -24.12 20.76 -7.84
N LEU A 289 -23.66 19.63 -7.29
CA LEU A 289 -23.37 19.47 -5.87
C LEU A 289 -22.00 20.05 -5.48
N ALA A 290 -21.13 20.41 -6.44
CA ALA A 290 -19.79 20.92 -6.18
C ALA A 290 -19.78 22.14 -5.24
N GLU A 291 -20.64 23.11 -5.52
CA GLU A 291 -20.74 24.36 -4.78
C GLU A 291 -21.42 24.18 -3.40
N PRO A 292 -22.56 23.47 -3.27
CA PRO A 292 -23.10 23.08 -1.97
C PRO A 292 -22.09 22.36 -1.08
N ILE A 293 -21.35 21.38 -1.62
CA ILE A 293 -20.30 20.67 -0.88
C ILE A 293 -19.20 21.64 -0.46
N ALA A 294 -18.68 22.48 -1.36
CA ALA A 294 -17.62 23.43 -1.01
C ALA A 294 -18.03 24.38 0.13
N ARG A 295 -19.29 24.83 0.17
CA ARG A 295 -19.82 25.62 1.29
C ARG A 295 -19.90 24.79 2.58
N THR A 296 -20.38 23.56 2.50
CA THR A 296 -20.43 22.64 3.64
C THR A 296 -19.03 22.36 4.21
N LEU A 297 -18.02 22.14 3.37
CA LEU A 297 -16.64 21.91 3.81
C LEU A 297 -16.07 23.12 4.58
N LYS A 298 -16.45 24.34 4.20
CA LYS A 298 -16.07 25.56 4.93
C LYS A 298 -16.80 25.69 6.26
N ALA A 299 -18.08 25.32 6.30
CA ALA A 299 -18.90 25.40 7.52
C ALA A 299 -18.56 24.30 8.54
N TYR A 300 -18.10 23.14 8.07
CA TYR A 300 -17.74 21.97 8.87
C TYR A 300 -16.28 21.57 8.60
N PRO A 301 -15.28 22.36 9.03
CA PRO A 301 -13.87 22.15 8.67
C PRO A 301 -13.30 20.82 9.19
N ASN A 302 -13.89 20.24 10.24
CA ASN A 302 -13.47 18.98 10.85
C ASN A 302 -14.26 17.77 10.35
N THR A 303 -15.22 17.95 9.43
CA THR A 303 -15.95 16.80 8.89
C THR A 303 -15.06 16.00 7.95
N SER A 304 -15.25 14.68 7.96
CA SER A 304 -14.65 13.77 6.98
C SER A 304 -15.64 13.32 5.91
N ALA A 305 -16.89 13.78 5.98
CA ALA A 305 -17.94 13.38 5.05
C ALA A 305 -19.06 14.40 4.88
N VAL A 306 -19.82 14.26 3.78
CA VAL A 306 -21.10 14.90 3.54
C VAL A 306 -22.10 13.84 3.06
N LEU A 307 -23.26 13.77 3.70
CA LEU A 307 -24.40 12.97 3.25
C LEU A 307 -25.23 13.76 2.24
N VAL A 308 -25.68 13.10 1.18
CA VAL A 308 -26.55 13.67 0.15
C VAL A 308 -27.89 12.94 0.18
N ARG A 309 -28.97 13.66 0.43
CA ARG A 309 -30.33 13.10 0.57
C ARG A 309 -30.71 12.26 -0.63
N ARG A 310 -31.31 11.09 -0.41
CA ARG A 310 -31.82 10.23 -1.50
C ARG A 310 -30.77 9.92 -2.57
N HIS A 311 -29.49 9.88 -2.17
CA HIS A 311 -28.37 9.71 -3.07
C HIS A 311 -27.27 8.85 -2.42
N GLY A 312 -26.54 9.38 -1.44
CA GLY A 312 -25.38 8.67 -0.91
C GLY A 312 -24.47 9.51 -0.03
N LEU A 313 -23.18 9.18 -0.05
CA LEU A 313 -22.14 9.73 0.81
C LEU A 313 -20.96 10.20 -0.03
N PHE A 314 -20.40 11.36 0.32
CA PHE A 314 -19.04 11.75 -0.03
C PHE A 314 -18.20 11.67 1.23
N VAL A 315 -17.09 10.94 1.20
CA VAL A 315 -16.19 10.73 2.34
C VAL A 315 -14.75 10.84 1.88
N TRP A 316 -13.87 11.39 2.71
CA TRP A 316 -12.46 11.58 2.38
C TRP A 316 -11.53 11.31 3.55
N GLY A 317 -10.25 11.21 3.24
CA GLY A 317 -9.16 11.08 4.19
C GLY A 317 -7.87 11.68 3.64
N ASP A 318 -6.94 11.98 4.53
CA ASP A 318 -5.58 12.44 4.24
C ASP A 318 -4.66 11.30 3.76
N SER A 319 -5.11 10.05 3.88
CA SER A 319 -4.56 8.87 3.22
C SER A 319 -5.67 7.98 2.65
N TRP A 320 -5.31 6.98 1.85
CA TRP A 320 -6.30 6.02 1.32
C TRP A 320 -6.84 5.13 2.45
N GLU A 321 -6.01 4.75 3.42
CA GLU A 321 -6.38 3.99 4.62
C GLU A 321 -7.38 4.78 5.46
N ALA A 322 -7.12 6.07 5.68
CA ALA A 322 -8.00 6.95 6.42
C ALA A 322 -9.35 7.10 5.72
N ALA A 323 -9.36 7.37 4.41
CA ALA A 323 -10.59 7.49 3.64
C ALA A 323 -11.43 6.20 3.67
N LYS A 324 -10.76 5.03 3.54
CA LYS A 324 -11.39 3.72 3.64
C LYS A 324 -11.99 3.49 5.03
N ARG A 325 -11.19 3.70 6.09
CA ARG A 325 -11.62 3.56 7.49
C ARG A 325 -12.82 4.46 7.79
N HIS A 326 -12.78 5.72 7.36
CA HIS A 326 -13.91 6.65 7.51
C HIS A 326 -15.16 6.13 6.82
N ALA A 327 -15.04 5.63 5.58
CA ALA A 327 -16.16 5.07 4.85
C ALA A 327 -16.78 3.87 5.57
N GLU A 328 -15.98 2.91 6.03
CA GLU A 328 -16.43 1.73 6.77
C GLU A 328 -17.15 2.10 8.07
N CYS A 329 -16.53 2.98 8.87
CA CYS A 329 -17.11 3.43 10.13
C CYS A 329 -18.43 4.19 9.91
N LEU A 330 -18.50 5.07 8.91
CA LEU A 330 -19.73 5.80 8.60
C LEU A 330 -20.85 4.87 8.14
N HIS A 331 -20.58 3.91 7.25
CA HIS A 331 -21.60 2.94 6.83
C HIS A 331 -22.12 2.11 8.00
N TYR A 332 -21.24 1.69 8.91
CA TYR A 332 -21.64 1.02 10.15
C TYR A 332 -22.51 1.93 11.03
N LEU A 333 -22.08 3.16 11.29
CA LEU A 333 -22.79 4.09 12.17
C LEU A 333 -24.17 4.46 11.62
N PHE A 334 -24.30 4.56 10.29
CA PHE A 334 -25.58 4.74 9.61
C PHE A 334 -26.50 3.54 9.81
N GLU A 335 -25.99 2.32 9.67
CA GLU A 335 -26.75 1.10 9.97
C GLU A 335 -27.16 1.02 11.45
N ALA A 336 -26.24 1.29 12.36
CA ALA A 336 -26.53 1.32 13.79
C ALA A 336 -27.66 2.31 14.12
N ALA A 337 -27.61 3.54 13.59
CA ALA A 337 -28.69 4.51 13.77
C ALA A 337 -30.04 4.02 13.20
N ILE A 338 -30.03 3.35 12.03
CA ILE A 338 -31.23 2.78 11.42
C ILE A 338 -31.81 1.68 12.32
N GLU A 339 -30.99 0.74 12.78
CA GLU A 339 -31.42 -0.37 13.63
C GLU A 339 -31.86 0.11 15.02
N MET A 340 -31.12 1.02 15.65
CA MET A 340 -31.51 1.66 16.91
C MET A 340 -32.89 2.32 16.78
N ARG A 341 -33.11 3.07 15.69
CA ARG A 341 -34.41 3.72 15.46
C ARG A 341 -35.53 2.70 15.24
N LYS A 342 -35.30 1.59 14.54
CA LYS A 342 -36.28 0.49 14.39
C LYS A 342 -36.64 -0.13 15.75
N LEU A 343 -35.69 -0.18 16.67
CA LEU A 343 -35.87 -0.68 18.04
C LEU A 343 -36.36 0.41 19.02
N ASN A 344 -36.71 1.61 18.54
CA ASN A 344 -37.11 2.76 19.35
C ASN A 344 -36.03 3.22 20.35
N LEU A 345 -34.75 3.04 20.03
CA LEU A 345 -33.60 3.55 20.77
C LEU A 345 -33.14 4.90 20.18
N ASP A 346 -32.84 5.86 21.04
CA ASP A 346 -32.27 7.15 20.63
C ASP A 346 -30.76 7.01 20.43
N TYR A 347 -30.32 7.00 19.18
CA TYR A 347 -28.91 6.91 18.80
C TYR A 347 -28.13 8.21 19.01
N THR A 348 -28.79 9.28 19.45
CA THR A 348 -28.15 10.58 19.75
C THR A 348 -27.90 10.79 21.25
N ALA A 349 -28.50 9.97 22.11
CA ALA A 349 -28.38 10.07 23.55
C ALA A 349 -27.28 9.13 24.10
N PRO A 350 -26.59 9.51 25.20
CA PRO A 350 -25.73 8.58 25.94
C PRO A 350 -26.51 7.37 26.45
N PRO A 351 -25.88 6.20 26.60
CA PRO A 351 -26.51 5.03 27.19
C PRO A 351 -26.89 5.31 28.65
N VAL A 352 -28.09 4.89 29.04
CA VAL A 352 -28.56 5.01 30.43
C VAL A 352 -27.95 3.86 31.24
N SER A 353 -27.08 4.18 32.19
CA SER A 353 -26.56 3.20 33.15
C SER A 353 -27.70 2.60 33.97
N ALA A 354 -27.63 1.30 34.29
CA ALA A 354 -28.55 0.68 35.23
C ALA A 354 -28.47 1.41 36.58
N SER A 355 -29.47 2.22 36.90
CA SER A 355 -29.52 2.92 38.19
C SER A 355 -29.87 1.92 39.29
N SER A 356 -29.12 2.00 40.39
CA SER A 356 -29.32 1.27 41.64
C SER A 356 -30.72 1.56 42.22
N GLY A 357 -31.72 0.76 41.84
CA GLY A 357 -33.07 0.79 42.39
C GLY A 357 -33.24 -0.28 43.48
N ASN A 358 -33.61 0.16 44.68
CA ASN A 358 -33.92 -0.68 45.84
C ASN A 358 -35.01 -1.75 45.57
N GLY A 359 -34.70 -3.00 45.93
CA GLY A 359 -35.64 -3.95 46.56
C GLY A 359 -36.58 -4.75 45.66
N SER A 360 -36.23 -5.99 45.33
CA SER A 360 -36.85 -7.21 45.91
C SER A 360 -36.48 -8.47 45.12
N SER A 361 -36.13 -9.48 45.91
CA SER A 361 -35.67 -10.83 45.57
C SER A 361 -36.41 -11.53 44.42
N LEU A 362 -35.66 -11.92 43.38
CA LEU A 362 -35.93 -13.15 42.63
C LEU A 362 -34.59 -13.83 42.29
N LYS A 363 -34.25 -14.84 43.09
CA LYS A 363 -33.18 -15.80 42.80
C LYS A 363 -33.52 -16.55 41.52
N ARG A 364 -32.66 -16.46 40.51
CA ARG A 364 -32.39 -17.57 39.59
C ARG A 364 -30.88 -17.70 39.42
N ALA A 365 -30.37 -18.84 39.87
CA ALA A 365 -28.99 -19.22 39.79
C ALA A 365 -28.56 -19.34 38.32
N ARG A 366 -27.57 -18.55 37.93
CA ARG A 366 -26.59 -18.94 36.92
C ARG A 366 -25.23 -18.64 37.52
N THR A 367 -24.51 -19.72 37.74
CA THR A 367 -23.09 -19.77 38.04
C THR A 367 -22.33 -19.19 36.85
N ASP A 368 -22.03 -17.91 36.89
CA ASP A 368 -20.86 -17.37 36.20
C ASP A 368 -19.91 -16.93 37.31
N GLU A 369 -18.96 -17.82 37.60
CA GLU A 369 -17.75 -17.45 38.30
C GLU A 369 -17.08 -16.36 37.48
N THR A 370 -17.21 -15.13 37.97
CA THR A 370 -16.37 -14.01 37.55
C THR A 370 -14.93 -14.38 37.92
N ASN A 371 -14.22 -14.97 36.96
CA ASN A 371 -12.77 -15.05 37.01
C ASN A 371 -12.25 -13.64 36.73
N ASN A 372 -12.14 -12.82 37.79
CA ASN A 372 -11.24 -11.67 37.84
C ASN A 372 -9.79 -12.20 37.83
N GLY A 373 -9.45 -12.96 36.79
CA GLY A 373 -8.12 -13.43 36.53
C GLY A 373 -7.29 -12.23 36.09
N GLU A 374 -6.13 -12.09 36.71
CA GLU A 374 -5.05 -11.23 36.23
C GLU A 374 -4.89 -11.42 34.71
N LEU A 375 -4.77 -10.32 33.95
CA LEU A 375 -4.53 -10.41 32.52
C LEU A 375 -3.26 -11.24 32.28
N SER A 376 -3.33 -12.19 31.34
CA SER A 376 -2.16 -12.95 30.88
C SER A 376 -1.12 -12.01 30.26
N MET A 377 0.11 -12.48 30.02
CA MET A 377 1.16 -11.60 29.50
C MET A 377 0.79 -11.06 28.12
N ALA A 378 0.19 -11.88 27.25
CA ALA A 378 -0.27 -11.47 25.95
C ALA A 378 -1.45 -10.48 26.03
N GLU A 379 -2.40 -10.68 26.95
CA GLU A 379 -3.56 -9.81 27.12
C GLU A 379 -3.23 -8.42 27.68
N LYS A 380 -2.02 -8.20 28.22
CA LYS A 380 -1.54 -6.87 28.65
C LYS A 380 -1.14 -5.97 27.47
N HIS A 381 -0.99 -6.54 26.27
CA HIS A 381 -0.51 -5.83 25.08
C HIS A 381 -1.66 -5.52 24.12
N LYS A 382 -1.51 -4.48 23.30
CA LYS A 382 -2.47 -4.14 22.24
C LYS A 382 -2.28 -5.04 21.01
N VAL A 383 -1.05 -5.50 20.79
CA VAL A 383 -0.67 -6.35 19.65
C VAL A 383 0.23 -7.49 20.12
N VAL A 384 -0.04 -8.70 19.62
CA VAL A 384 0.87 -9.84 19.72
C VAL A 384 1.40 -10.16 18.33
N MET A 385 2.70 -9.99 18.15
CA MET A 385 3.43 -10.36 16.94
C MET A 385 4.00 -11.76 17.10
N LEU A 386 3.71 -12.65 16.14
CA LEU A 386 4.12 -14.05 16.18
C LEU A 386 5.08 -14.35 15.03
N ASP A 387 6.13 -15.10 15.33
CA ASP A 387 6.87 -15.84 14.32
C ASP A 387 6.13 -17.12 13.89
N ILE A 388 6.57 -17.71 12.79
CA ILE A 388 6.01 -18.95 12.23
C ILE A 388 6.83 -20.15 12.67
N GLU A 389 8.04 -20.28 12.14
CA GLU A 389 8.87 -21.48 12.26
C GLU A 389 9.35 -21.61 13.71
N GLY A 390 9.19 -22.79 14.32
CA GLY A 390 9.56 -22.99 15.73
C GLY A 390 8.66 -22.28 16.76
N THR A 391 7.64 -21.55 16.30
CA THR A 391 6.75 -20.73 17.17
C THR A 391 5.29 -21.15 17.06
N THR A 392 4.67 -20.94 15.90
CA THR A 392 3.29 -21.39 15.62
C THR A 392 3.24 -22.71 14.85
N THR A 393 4.31 -23.01 14.12
CA THR A 393 4.45 -24.16 13.23
C THR A 393 5.76 -24.90 13.51
N PRO A 394 5.79 -26.24 13.49
CA PRO A 394 7.02 -27.00 13.65
C PRO A 394 8.10 -26.62 12.64
N ILE A 395 9.35 -26.44 13.10
CA ILE A 395 10.49 -26.15 12.22
C ILE A 395 10.70 -27.25 11.16
N THR A 396 10.40 -28.50 11.52
CA THR A 396 10.43 -29.66 10.62
C THR A 396 9.42 -29.56 9.49
N PHE A 397 8.25 -28.92 9.70
CA PHE A 397 7.28 -28.75 8.61
C PHE A 397 7.84 -27.90 7.47
N VAL A 398 8.59 -26.84 7.79
CA VAL A 398 9.16 -25.99 6.75
C VAL A 398 10.30 -26.69 6.01
N HIS A 399 11.23 -27.28 6.76
CA HIS A 399 12.43 -27.88 6.19
C HIS A 399 12.20 -29.26 5.55
N ASP A 400 11.31 -30.07 6.12
CA ASP A 400 11.11 -31.46 5.70
C ASP A 400 9.90 -31.64 4.79
N ILE A 401 8.98 -30.64 4.73
CA ILE A 401 7.77 -30.73 3.90
C ILE A 401 7.69 -29.58 2.88
N LEU A 402 7.68 -28.30 3.31
CA LEU A 402 7.43 -27.19 2.38
C LEU A 402 8.51 -27.00 1.32
N PHE A 403 9.80 -27.02 1.69
CA PHE A 403 10.87 -26.88 0.71
C PHE A 403 11.06 -28.14 -0.14
N PRO A 404 11.04 -29.37 0.40
CA PRO A 404 11.10 -30.59 -0.40
C PRO A 404 9.94 -30.69 -1.40
N TYR A 405 8.73 -30.28 -1.01
CA TYR A 405 7.59 -30.25 -1.93
C TYR A 405 7.89 -29.44 -3.19
N VAL A 406 8.56 -28.29 -3.08
CA VAL A 406 8.96 -27.48 -4.24
C VAL A 406 9.95 -28.25 -5.12
N THR A 407 11.02 -28.79 -4.53
CA THR A 407 12.05 -29.48 -5.31
C THR A 407 11.56 -30.76 -5.98
N ASP A 408 10.59 -31.44 -5.37
CA ASP A 408 10.07 -32.70 -5.87
C ASP A 408 8.98 -32.50 -6.94
N ASN A 409 8.29 -31.34 -6.90
CA ASN A 409 7.14 -31.09 -7.77
C ASN A 409 7.36 -30.05 -8.87
N VAL A 410 8.49 -29.31 -8.88
CA VAL A 410 8.71 -28.21 -9.83
C VAL A 410 8.60 -28.62 -11.30
N ALA A 411 9.13 -29.80 -11.67
CA ALA A 411 9.02 -30.31 -13.04
C ALA A 411 7.56 -30.58 -13.43
N ARG A 412 6.82 -31.30 -12.57
CA ARG A 412 5.39 -31.60 -12.77
C ARG A 412 4.56 -30.32 -12.85
N PHE A 413 4.81 -29.37 -11.96
CA PHE A 413 4.13 -28.08 -11.94
C PHE A 413 4.33 -27.34 -13.27
N LEU A 414 5.57 -27.08 -13.66
CA LEU A 414 5.88 -26.36 -14.89
C LEU A 414 5.36 -27.08 -16.14
N GLN A 415 5.38 -28.42 -16.18
CA GLN A 415 4.78 -29.18 -17.28
C GLN A 415 3.27 -28.93 -17.42
N GLN A 416 2.54 -28.93 -16.31
CA GLN A 416 1.09 -28.74 -16.26
C GLN A 416 0.66 -27.30 -16.53
N THR A 417 1.42 -26.33 -16.02
CA THR A 417 1.03 -24.91 -16.03
C THR A 417 1.78 -24.09 -17.08
N TRP A 418 2.60 -24.71 -17.92
CA TRP A 418 3.47 -24.05 -18.91
C TRP A 418 2.82 -22.93 -19.73
N GLU A 419 1.56 -23.14 -20.14
CA GLU A 419 0.84 -22.19 -20.99
C GLU A 419 0.19 -21.05 -20.21
N SER A 420 0.11 -21.13 -18.89
CA SER A 420 -0.48 -20.10 -18.03
C SER A 420 0.36 -18.82 -18.07
N SER A 421 -0.31 -17.67 -17.88
CA SER A 421 0.36 -16.37 -17.75
C SER A 421 1.38 -16.36 -16.63
N ASP A 422 1.05 -17.00 -15.50
CA ASP A 422 1.84 -16.93 -14.28
C ASP A 422 3.10 -17.77 -14.42
N SER A 423 3.00 -18.98 -14.95
CA SER A 423 4.20 -19.79 -15.23
C SER A 423 5.09 -19.18 -16.31
N LYS A 424 4.51 -18.52 -17.33
CA LYS A 424 5.31 -17.77 -18.32
C LYS A 424 6.08 -16.63 -17.67
N ALA A 425 5.47 -15.91 -16.73
CA ALA A 425 6.13 -14.85 -15.97
C ALA A 425 7.22 -15.41 -15.04
N ASP A 426 6.95 -16.48 -14.30
CA ASP A 426 7.91 -17.13 -13.41
C ASP A 426 9.14 -17.63 -14.19
N VAL A 427 8.92 -18.29 -15.33
CA VAL A 427 9.98 -18.77 -16.21
C VAL A 427 10.82 -17.61 -16.72
N ALA A 428 10.20 -16.55 -17.22
CA ALA A 428 10.92 -15.37 -17.70
C ALA A 428 11.76 -14.71 -16.59
N ALA A 429 11.23 -14.61 -15.37
CA ALA A 429 11.93 -14.04 -14.23
C ALA A 429 13.12 -14.91 -13.78
N LEU A 430 12.95 -16.24 -13.75
CA LEU A 430 14.03 -17.18 -13.42
C LEU A 430 15.13 -17.18 -14.47
N MET A 431 14.78 -17.09 -15.76
CA MET A 431 15.71 -16.95 -16.88
C MET A 431 16.54 -15.67 -16.76
N ALA A 432 15.90 -14.55 -16.45
CA ALA A 432 16.59 -13.27 -16.24
C ALA A 432 17.56 -13.35 -15.05
N GLN A 433 17.13 -13.96 -13.94
CA GLN A 433 17.99 -14.15 -12.77
C GLN A 433 19.17 -15.08 -13.05
N HIS A 434 18.97 -16.14 -13.84
CA HIS A 434 20.06 -17.04 -14.24
C HIS A 434 21.14 -16.31 -15.06
N LYS A 435 20.73 -15.48 -16.03
CA LYS A 435 21.65 -14.63 -16.80
C LYS A 435 22.42 -13.66 -15.89
N GLN A 436 21.76 -13.10 -14.88
CA GLN A 436 22.41 -12.24 -13.89
C GLN A 436 23.42 -13.02 -13.04
N ASP A 437 23.06 -14.22 -12.56
CA ASP A 437 23.97 -15.06 -11.77
C ASP A 437 25.25 -15.41 -12.56
N GLN A 438 25.13 -15.69 -13.87
CA GLN A 438 26.29 -15.90 -14.74
C GLN A 438 27.15 -14.63 -14.86
N ALA A 439 26.53 -13.46 -15.02
CA ALA A 439 27.23 -12.19 -15.09
C ALA A 439 27.95 -11.84 -13.77
N ASP A 440 27.37 -12.24 -12.64
CA ASP A 440 27.95 -12.09 -11.30
C ASP A 440 29.06 -13.12 -11.01
N GLY A 441 29.44 -13.94 -11.99
CA GLY A 441 30.50 -14.94 -11.87
C GLY A 441 30.11 -16.16 -11.05
N MET A 442 28.82 -16.38 -10.83
CA MET A 442 28.33 -17.61 -10.21
C MET A 442 28.36 -18.76 -11.24
N ASN A 443 28.43 -20.00 -10.74
CA ASN A 443 28.41 -21.21 -11.56
C ASN A 443 27.06 -21.94 -11.44
N PRO A 444 25.93 -21.37 -11.91
CA PRO A 444 24.64 -22.05 -11.88
C PRO A 444 24.61 -23.21 -12.89
N PRO A 445 23.70 -24.20 -12.72
CA PRO A 445 23.42 -25.20 -13.75
C PRO A 445 23.09 -24.58 -15.11
N THR A 446 23.44 -25.29 -16.20
CA THR A 446 23.15 -24.85 -17.57
C THR A 446 21.65 -24.67 -17.78
N LEU A 447 21.27 -23.54 -18.37
CA LEU A 447 19.89 -23.19 -18.63
C LEU A 447 19.83 -22.39 -19.95
N ASP A 448 19.22 -23.00 -20.96
CA ASP A 448 19.14 -22.50 -22.34
C ASP A 448 17.67 -22.47 -22.78
N ASP A 449 17.21 -21.31 -23.25
CA ASP A 449 15.83 -21.05 -23.68
C ASP A 449 15.58 -21.39 -25.16
N THR A 450 16.62 -21.79 -25.91
CA THR A 450 16.50 -22.14 -27.33
C THR A 450 16.03 -23.58 -27.56
N GLN A 451 15.86 -24.35 -26.49
CA GLN A 451 15.51 -25.77 -26.52
C GLN A 451 13.99 -26.01 -26.43
N GLY A 452 13.57 -27.27 -26.67
CA GLY A 452 12.16 -27.65 -26.56
C GLY A 452 11.65 -27.57 -25.11
N LYS A 453 10.34 -27.39 -24.93
CA LYS A 453 9.68 -27.24 -23.61
C LYS A 453 10.24 -28.17 -22.53
N ASP A 454 10.32 -29.46 -22.80
CA ASP A 454 10.71 -30.46 -21.79
C ASP A 454 12.15 -30.28 -21.30
N GLN A 455 13.05 -29.88 -22.20
CA GLN A 455 14.46 -29.59 -21.88
C GLN A 455 14.59 -28.32 -21.04
N VAL A 456 13.79 -27.29 -21.35
CA VAL A 456 13.74 -26.06 -20.56
C VAL A 456 13.22 -26.32 -19.15
N VAL A 457 12.17 -27.15 -19.00
CA VAL A 457 11.64 -27.54 -17.69
C VAL A 457 12.68 -28.31 -16.87
N GLU A 458 13.42 -29.23 -17.50
CA GLU A 458 14.49 -29.98 -16.83
C GLU A 458 15.60 -29.04 -16.32
N ALA A 459 16.05 -28.11 -17.17
CA ALA A 459 17.07 -27.12 -16.82
C ALA A 459 16.61 -26.18 -15.68
N LEU A 460 15.37 -25.68 -15.77
CA LEU A 460 14.75 -24.88 -14.70
C LEU A 460 14.64 -25.66 -13.39
N THR A 461 14.29 -26.94 -13.46
CA THR A 461 14.22 -27.82 -12.29
C THR A 461 15.59 -27.95 -11.62
N ALA A 462 16.65 -28.15 -12.38
CA ALA A 462 18.02 -28.20 -11.86
C ALA A 462 18.43 -26.87 -11.22
N TYR A 463 18.11 -25.75 -11.86
CA TYR A 463 18.40 -24.41 -11.35
C TYR A 463 17.62 -24.09 -10.07
N VAL A 464 16.33 -24.43 -9.99
CA VAL A 464 15.52 -24.29 -8.77
C VAL A 464 16.10 -25.12 -7.63
N LYS A 465 16.42 -26.41 -7.88
CA LYS A 465 17.05 -27.28 -6.88
C LYS A 465 18.39 -26.73 -6.39
N TRP A 466 19.20 -26.19 -7.29
CA TRP A 466 20.46 -25.56 -6.93
C TRP A 466 20.27 -24.33 -6.02
N ASN A 467 19.30 -23.47 -6.34
CA ASN A 467 18.97 -22.32 -5.51
C ASN A 467 18.46 -22.70 -4.12
N VAL A 468 17.54 -23.68 -4.04
CA VAL A 468 17.01 -24.18 -2.76
C VAL A 468 18.11 -24.81 -1.92
N LYS A 469 18.97 -25.63 -2.51
CA LYS A 469 20.11 -26.26 -1.82
C LYS A 469 21.10 -25.24 -1.26
N ALA A 470 21.30 -24.13 -1.95
CA ALA A 470 22.17 -23.03 -1.52
C ALA A 470 21.46 -22.01 -0.60
N ASP A 471 20.23 -22.30 -0.16
CA ASP A 471 19.37 -21.42 0.65
C ASP A 471 19.24 -19.98 0.10
N ARG A 472 19.25 -19.84 -1.24
CA ARG A 472 19.22 -18.53 -1.89
C ARG A 472 17.83 -17.91 -1.80
N LYS A 473 17.76 -16.70 -1.25
CA LYS A 473 16.50 -15.96 -1.06
C LYS A 473 16.21 -14.98 -2.22
N ILE A 474 16.25 -15.46 -3.47
CA ILE A 474 16.00 -14.63 -4.67
C ILE A 474 14.49 -14.44 -4.94
N GLY A 475 14.12 -13.26 -5.46
CA GLY A 475 12.73 -12.89 -5.74
C GLY A 475 11.98 -13.87 -6.67
N PRO A 476 12.53 -14.21 -7.85
CA PRO A 476 11.88 -15.13 -8.79
C PRO A 476 11.63 -16.53 -8.22
N LEU A 477 12.54 -17.06 -7.39
CA LEU A 477 12.31 -18.33 -6.71
C LEU A 477 11.13 -18.25 -5.74
N LYS A 478 11.07 -17.20 -4.92
CA LYS A 478 9.97 -17.01 -3.95
C LYS A 478 8.61 -16.88 -4.64
N GLN A 479 8.58 -16.26 -5.83
CA GLN A 479 7.37 -16.15 -6.64
C GLN A 479 6.87 -17.53 -7.09
N LEU A 480 7.74 -18.30 -7.75
CA LEU A 480 7.42 -19.67 -8.19
C LEU A 480 6.98 -20.55 -7.01
N GLN A 481 7.72 -20.50 -5.89
CA GLN A 481 7.37 -21.23 -4.67
C GLN A 481 5.96 -20.88 -4.18
N GLY A 482 5.59 -19.59 -4.20
CA GLY A 482 4.25 -19.12 -3.84
C GLY A 482 3.15 -19.75 -4.71
N HIS A 483 3.33 -19.77 -6.03
CA HIS A 483 2.37 -20.38 -6.96
C HIS A 483 2.28 -21.90 -6.77
N MET A 484 3.41 -22.57 -6.55
CA MET A 484 3.46 -24.01 -6.30
C MET A 484 2.78 -24.41 -5.00
N TRP A 485 3.01 -23.66 -3.92
CA TRP A 485 2.37 -23.92 -2.63
C TRP A 485 0.86 -23.68 -2.70
N LEU A 486 0.41 -22.60 -3.37
CA LEU A 486 -1.02 -22.35 -3.58
C LEU A 486 -1.68 -23.56 -4.24
N GLN A 487 -1.11 -24.04 -5.35
CA GLN A 487 -1.66 -25.22 -6.04
C GLN A 487 -1.63 -26.47 -5.16
N GLY A 488 -0.54 -26.69 -4.41
CA GLY A 488 -0.43 -27.84 -3.51
C GLY A 488 -1.49 -27.83 -2.41
N TYR A 489 -1.74 -26.66 -1.81
CA TYR A 489 -2.78 -26.49 -0.81
C TYR A 489 -4.20 -26.65 -1.40
N GLU A 490 -4.48 -26.04 -2.55
CA GLU A 490 -5.80 -26.14 -3.21
C GLU A 490 -6.14 -27.56 -3.65
N LYS A 491 -5.13 -28.34 -4.07
CA LYS A 491 -5.28 -29.76 -4.43
C LYS A 491 -5.31 -30.69 -3.20
N GLY A 492 -5.07 -30.17 -1.99
CA GLY A 492 -4.94 -30.98 -0.77
C GLY A 492 -3.68 -31.85 -0.72
N GLU A 493 -2.70 -31.59 -1.59
CA GLU A 493 -1.39 -32.26 -1.59
C GLU A 493 -0.48 -31.71 -0.46
N LEU A 494 -0.75 -30.47 -0.02
CA LEU A 494 -0.16 -29.85 1.16
C LEU A 494 -1.24 -29.52 2.19
N LYS A 495 -0.88 -29.64 3.46
CA LYS A 495 -1.66 -29.13 4.59
C LYS A 495 -0.69 -28.55 5.62
N ALA A 496 -0.93 -27.32 6.05
CA ALA A 496 0.02 -26.63 6.90
C ALA A 496 -0.10 -27.11 8.35
N LEU A 497 1.01 -27.42 9.02
CA LEU A 497 0.97 -27.87 10.40
C LEU A 497 1.04 -26.67 11.35
N VAL A 498 0.08 -26.57 12.26
CA VAL A 498 0.06 -25.58 13.34
C VAL A 498 -0.05 -26.31 14.67
N TYR A 499 0.68 -25.88 15.70
CA TYR A 499 0.60 -26.51 17.03
C TYR A 499 -0.82 -26.42 17.61
N ASP A 500 -1.27 -27.47 18.32
CA ASP A 500 -2.64 -27.59 18.83
C ASP A 500 -3.05 -26.46 19.79
N ASP A 501 -2.08 -25.86 20.48
CA ASP A 501 -2.30 -24.78 21.44
C ASP A 501 -2.35 -23.38 20.79
N VAL A 502 -2.08 -23.26 19.49
CA VAL A 502 -2.12 -21.98 18.78
C VAL A 502 -3.55 -21.49 18.54
N PRO A 503 -4.49 -22.26 17.92
CA PRO A 503 -5.85 -21.78 17.68
C PRO A 503 -6.59 -21.32 18.96
N PRO A 504 -6.58 -22.07 20.08
CA PRO A 504 -7.24 -21.62 21.31
C PRO A 504 -6.67 -20.30 21.86
N CYS A 505 -5.37 -20.05 21.65
CA CYS A 505 -4.75 -18.78 22.02
C CYS A 505 -5.20 -17.65 21.09
N LEU A 506 -5.20 -17.87 19.77
CA LEU A 506 -5.66 -16.89 18.79
C LEU A 506 -7.12 -16.50 19.04
N GLU A 507 -7.99 -17.48 19.30
CA GLU A 507 -9.40 -17.27 19.65
C GLU A 507 -9.55 -16.43 20.93
N ARG A 508 -8.77 -16.75 21.97
CA ARG A 508 -8.75 -16.00 23.24
C ARG A 508 -8.34 -14.54 23.03
N LEU A 509 -7.24 -14.31 22.33
CA LEU A 509 -6.73 -12.96 22.06
C LEU A 509 -7.71 -12.15 21.22
N HIS A 510 -8.32 -12.77 20.21
CA HIS A 510 -9.35 -12.14 19.38
C HIS A 510 -10.58 -11.74 20.21
N ALA A 511 -11.08 -12.63 21.08
CA ALA A 511 -12.20 -12.35 21.98
C ALA A 511 -11.91 -11.20 22.96
N ARG A 512 -10.63 -10.95 23.28
CA ARG A 512 -10.15 -9.85 24.12
C ARG A 512 -9.82 -8.57 23.35
N GLY A 513 -9.95 -8.57 22.03
CA GLY A 513 -9.61 -7.43 21.18
C GLY A 513 -8.12 -7.18 21.02
N VAL A 514 -7.26 -8.14 21.39
CA VAL A 514 -5.82 -8.06 21.14
C VAL A 514 -5.57 -8.39 19.67
N ARG A 515 -4.89 -7.50 18.95
CA ARG A 515 -4.56 -7.74 17.54
C ARG A 515 -3.43 -8.76 17.44
N VAL A 516 -3.58 -9.77 16.59
CA VAL A 516 -2.49 -10.70 16.30
C VAL A 516 -1.90 -10.40 14.92
N GLY A 517 -0.58 -10.33 14.83
CA GLY A 517 0.15 -10.15 13.57
C GLY A 517 1.25 -11.19 13.39
N ILE A 518 1.67 -11.41 12.16
CA ILE A 518 2.73 -12.35 11.81
C ILE A 518 3.98 -11.61 11.33
N TYR A 519 5.17 -12.03 11.76
CA TYR A 519 6.43 -11.59 11.18
C TYR A 519 7.35 -12.79 10.90
N SER A 520 7.54 -13.10 9.62
CA SER A 520 8.30 -14.28 9.19
C SER A 520 9.14 -13.98 7.94
N SER A 521 10.18 -14.78 7.68
CA SER A 521 10.98 -14.68 6.46
C SER A 521 10.24 -15.10 5.18
N GLY A 522 9.16 -15.88 5.33
CA GLY A 522 8.26 -16.23 4.22
C GLY A 522 7.55 -14.99 3.66
N SER A 523 7.24 -14.97 2.37
CA SER A 523 6.49 -13.85 1.78
C SER A 523 5.11 -13.74 2.41
N ARG A 524 4.53 -12.53 2.49
CA ARG A 524 3.17 -12.34 3.03
C ARG A 524 2.13 -13.26 2.37
N GLN A 525 2.27 -13.56 1.08
CA GLN A 525 1.41 -14.50 0.38
C GLN A 525 1.56 -15.93 0.94
N ALA A 526 2.78 -16.41 1.12
CA ALA A 526 3.03 -17.73 1.69
C ALA A 526 2.50 -17.86 3.13
N GLN A 527 2.64 -16.80 3.93
CA GLN A 527 2.08 -16.76 5.29
C GLN A 527 0.55 -16.88 5.26
N LYS A 528 -0.14 -16.13 4.39
CA LYS A 528 -1.60 -16.23 4.24
C LYS A 528 -2.03 -17.64 3.84
N LEU A 529 -1.31 -18.29 2.92
CA LEU A 529 -1.61 -19.66 2.49
C LEU A 529 -1.43 -20.67 3.64
N LEU A 530 -0.35 -20.53 4.41
CA LEU A 530 -0.08 -21.40 5.57
C LEU A 530 -1.23 -21.37 6.57
N PHE A 531 -1.70 -20.18 6.97
CA PHE A 531 -2.80 -20.07 7.93
C PHE A 531 -4.18 -20.36 7.32
N GLN A 532 -4.37 -20.15 6.01
CA GLN A 532 -5.62 -20.49 5.31
C GLN A 532 -5.84 -22.01 5.24
N TYR A 533 -4.77 -22.76 4.96
CA TYR A 533 -4.82 -24.19 4.68
C TYR A 533 -4.18 -25.01 5.82
N SER A 534 -4.31 -24.51 7.05
CA SER A 534 -3.76 -25.20 8.22
C SER A 534 -4.51 -26.50 8.52
N ASP A 535 -3.87 -27.38 9.27
CA ASP A 535 -4.47 -28.61 9.75
C ASP A 535 -5.58 -28.38 10.78
N LYS A 536 -5.69 -27.14 11.27
CA LYS A 536 -6.71 -26.64 12.21
C LYS A 536 -7.81 -25.81 11.55
N GLY A 537 -7.84 -25.72 10.21
CA GLY A 537 -8.80 -24.89 9.47
C GLY A 537 -8.20 -23.56 9.01
N ASP A 538 -9.05 -22.63 8.56
CA ASP A 538 -8.61 -21.29 8.14
C ASP A 538 -8.49 -20.39 9.38
N LEU A 539 -7.25 -20.07 9.78
CA LEU A 539 -6.96 -19.27 10.97
C LEU A 539 -6.82 -17.77 10.67
N ARG A 540 -7.01 -17.34 9.41
CA ARG A 540 -6.76 -15.95 9.01
C ARG A 540 -7.73 -14.96 9.65
N GLU A 541 -8.90 -15.41 10.10
CA GLU A 541 -9.87 -14.56 10.80
C GLU A 541 -9.30 -13.93 12.07
N TYR A 542 -8.31 -14.58 12.71
CA TYR A 542 -7.66 -14.08 13.92
C TYR A 542 -6.43 -13.20 13.64
N LEU A 543 -5.96 -13.16 12.39
CA LEU A 543 -4.70 -12.51 11.99
C LEU A 543 -4.95 -11.18 11.27
N THR A 544 -4.47 -10.10 11.87
CA THR A 544 -4.77 -8.73 11.45
C THR A 544 -3.74 -8.12 10.50
N VAL A 545 -2.49 -8.61 10.53
CA VAL A 545 -1.40 -8.08 9.70
C VAL A 545 -0.30 -9.12 9.48
N TYR A 546 0.42 -8.98 8.35
CA TYR A 546 1.52 -9.86 7.95
C TYR A 546 2.73 -9.02 7.54
N PHE A 547 3.88 -9.27 8.15
CA PHE A 547 5.16 -8.67 7.82
C PHE A 547 6.11 -9.73 7.29
N ASP A 548 6.91 -9.35 6.29
CA ASP A 548 7.97 -10.18 5.73
C ASP A 548 9.28 -9.39 5.64
N THR A 549 10.34 -9.99 5.10
CA THR A 549 11.66 -9.32 5.01
C THR A 549 11.68 -8.05 4.17
N LYS A 550 10.58 -7.66 3.50
CA LYS A 550 10.51 -6.36 2.82
C LYS A 550 10.49 -5.19 3.81
N ILE A 551 10.08 -5.42 5.06
CA ILE A 551 10.14 -4.40 6.12
C ILE A 551 11.56 -4.26 6.73
N GLY A 552 12.44 -5.21 6.44
CA GLY A 552 13.76 -5.35 7.05
C GLY A 552 14.02 -6.78 7.54
N HIS A 553 15.28 -7.12 7.82
CA HIS A 553 15.65 -8.46 8.29
C HIS A 553 15.27 -8.69 9.76
N LYS A 554 14.88 -9.91 10.14
CA LYS A 554 14.33 -10.22 11.49
C LYS A 554 15.32 -10.04 12.65
N ARG A 555 16.61 -9.88 12.35
CA ARG A 555 17.68 -9.64 13.34
C ARG A 555 18.10 -8.18 13.42
N GLU A 556 17.42 -7.30 12.70
CA GLU A 556 17.73 -5.86 12.66
C GLU A 556 16.73 -5.09 13.51
N VAL A 557 17.24 -4.24 14.40
CA VAL A 557 16.43 -3.36 15.25
C VAL A 557 15.52 -2.45 14.42
N GLY A 558 16.01 -2.00 13.25
CA GLY A 558 15.26 -1.13 12.33
C GLY A 558 13.94 -1.75 11.86
N SER A 559 13.92 -3.06 11.60
CA SER A 559 12.72 -3.78 11.17
C SER A 559 11.60 -3.67 12.19
N TYR A 560 11.91 -3.81 13.48
CA TYR A 560 10.91 -3.76 14.55
C TYR A 560 10.43 -2.34 14.82
N LYS A 561 11.29 -1.33 14.65
CA LYS A 561 10.85 0.08 14.71
C LYS A 561 9.85 0.38 13.61
N GLU A 562 10.11 -0.12 12.40
CA GLU A 562 9.21 0.03 11.26
C GLU A 562 7.90 -0.76 11.46
N ILE A 563 7.96 -1.96 12.05
CA ILE A 563 6.76 -2.75 12.44
C ILE A 563 5.91 -1.95 13.44
N VAL A 564 6.49 -1.40 14.50
CA VAL A 564 5.77 -0.61 15.51
C VAL A 564 5.07 0.59 14.87
N GLN A 565 5.76 1.31 13.97
CA GLN A 565 5.18 2.42 13.22
C GLN A 565 4.03 1.95 12.31
N SER A 566 4.25 0.88 11.55
CA SER A 566 3.25 0.27 10.66
C SER A 566 2.00 -0.23 11.41
N LEU A 567 2.16 -0.69 12.65
CA LEU A 567 1.07 -1.16 13.50
C LEU A 567 0.20 -0.03 14.07
N GLY A 568 0.68 1.23 14.03
CA GLY A 568 -0.03 2.39 14.56
C GLY A 568 -0.22 2.33 16.08
N VAL A 569 0.74 1.78 16.82
CA VAL A 569 0.71 1.75 18.29
C VAL A 569 1.56 2.88 18.88
N ASP A 570 1.22 3.32 20.09
CA ASP A 570 1.84 4.49 20.72
C ASP A 570 3.23 4.19 21.29
N SER A 571 3.48 2.93 21.67
CA SER A 571 4.73 2.47 22.25
C SER A 571 5.10 1.07 21.77
N GLY A 572 6.40 0.78 21.67
CA GLY A 572 6.87 -0.60 21.47
C GLY A 572 6.37 -1.54 22.56
N LYS A 573 6.17 -1.03 23.80
CA LYS A 573 5.61 -1.78 24.93
C LYS A 573 4.13 -2.16 24.77
N ASP A 574 3.45 -1.62 23.76
CA ASP A 574 2.11 -2.10 23.39
C ASP A 574 2.18 -3.40 22.56
N VAL A 575 3.38 -3.88 22.20
CA VAL A 575 3.61 -5.03 21.34
C VAL A 575 4.43 -6.10 22.07
N LEU A 576 3.85 -7.30 22.15
CA LEU A 576 4.56 -8.51 22.54
C LEU A 576 5.03 -9.25 21.29
N PHE A 577 6.31 -9.57 21.17
CA PHE A 577 6.84 -10.40 20.09
C PHE A 577 7.23 -11.80 20.60
N VAL A 578 6.71 -12.83 19.95
CA VAL A 578 6.95 -14.24 20.27
C VAL A 578 7.78 -14.86 19.14
N THR A 579 8.95 -15.37 19.46
CA THR A 579 9.90 -16.00 18.51
C THR A 579 10.67 -17.11 19.20
N ASP A 580 11.16 -18.11 18.47
CA ASP A 580 12.10 -19.09 19.00
C ASP A 580 13.58 -18.64 18.91
N VAL A 581 13.85 -17.58 18.16
CA VAL A 581 15.22 -17.12 17.85
C VAL A 581 15.63 -15.97 18.76
N ILE A 582 16.66 -16.19 19.59
CA ILE A 582 17.14 -15.21 20.57
C ILE A 582 17.64 -13.92 19.94
N GLU A 583 18.28 -13.98 18.77
CA GLU A 583 18.77 -12.78 18.08
C GLU A 583 17.62 -11.91 17.55
N GLU A 584 16.46 -12.50 17.26
CA GLU A 584 15.26 -11.76 16.89
C GLU A 584 14.63 -11.09 18.11
N ALA A 585 14.56 -11.81 19.24
CA ALA A 585 14.10 -11.24 20.52
C ALA A 585 14.97 -10.06 20.97
N GLN A 586 16.30 -10.17 20.86
CA GLN A 586 17.23 -9.08 21.15
C GLN A 586 17.01 -7.85 20.27
N ALA A 587 16.77 -8.07 18.97
CA ALA A 587 16.50 -6.98 18.04
C ALA A 587 15.16 -6.28 18.33
N ALA A 588 14.12 -7.05 18.68
CA ALA A 588 12.81 -6.54 19.07
C ALA A 588 12.86 -5.77 20.39
N GLU A 589 13.54 -6.30 21.42
CA GLU A 589 13.73 -5.62 22.69
C GLU A 589 14.50 -4.30 22.53
N ALA A 590 15.56 -4.29 21.71
CA ALA A 590 16.30 -3.07 21.40
C ALA A 590 15.46 -2.02 20.65
N ALA A 591 14.37 -2.43 20.01
CA ALA A 591 13.38 -1.54 19.40
C ALA A 591 12.25 -1.12 20.38
N GLY A 592 12.27 -1.64 21.61
CA GLY A 592 11.35 -1.28 22.69
C GLY A 592 10.16 -2.22 22.87
N LEU A 593 10.11 -3.36 22.16
CA LEU A 593 9.06 -4.35 22.30
C LEU A 593 9.26 -5.20 23.56
N ASP A 594 8.17 -5.73 24.11
CA ASP A 594 8.25 -6.85 25.04
C ASP A 594 8.38 -8.13 24.22
N THR A 595 9.14 -9.10 24.73
CA THR A 595 9.52 -10.29 23.97
C THR A 595 9.43 -11.54 24.83
N VAL A 596 9.07 -12.65 24.19
CA VAL A 596 9.04 -13.98 24.80
C VAL A 596 9.63 -15.01 23.84
N LEU A 597 10.40 -15.94 24.41
CA LEU A 597 11.00 -17.02 23.65
C LEU A 597 10.09 -18.26 23.64
N SER A 598 9.72 -18.73 22.45
CA SER A 598 8.96 -19.95 22.24
C SER A 598 9.91 -21.16 22.17
N VAL A 599 9.77 -22.08 23.12
CA VAL A 599 10.55 -23.32 23.18
C VAL A 599 9.67 -24.48 22.72
N ARG A 600 9.90 -24.93 21.48
CA ARG A 600 9.16 -26.04 20.87
C ARG A 600 10.08 -27.22 20.53
N PRO A 601 9.53 -28.44 20.39
CA PRO A 601 10.31 -29.59 19.93
C PRO A 601 11.00 -29.32 18.59
N GLY A 602 12.31 -29.55 18.54
CA GLY A 602 13.13 -29.33 17.34
C GLY A 602 13.77 -27.94 17.23
N ASN A 603 13.40 -26.99 18.09
CA ASN A 603 14.06 -25.68 18.12
C ASN A 603 15.53 -25.82 18.55
N LYS A 604 16.36 -24.86 18.13
CA LYS A 604 17.74 -24.79 18.59
C LYS A 604 17.78 -24.55 20.10
N PRO A 605 18.69 -25.19 20.85
CA PRO A 605 18.86 -24.90 22.27
C PRO A 605 19.16 -23.42 22.49
N LEU A 606 18.47 -22.81 23.46
CA LEU A 606 18.77 -21.45 23.91
C LEU A 606 20.08 -21.43 24.72
N PRO A 607 20.79 -20.30 24.78
CA PRO A 607 21.94 -20.14 25.66
C PRO A 607 21.58 -20.40 27.13
N GLU A 608 22.51 -20.96 27.92
CA GLU A 608 22.28 -21.29 29.34
C GLU A 608 21.82 -20.10 30.19
N SER A 609 22.18 -18.87 29.79
CA SER A 609 21.75 -17.64 30.46
C SER A 609 21.20 -16.62 29.46
N HIS A 610 19.95 -16.23 29.63
CA HIS A 610 19.32 -15.06 29.01
C HIS A 610 18.22 -14.50 29.93
N HIS A 611 17.79 -13.26 29.72
CA HIS A 611 16.78 -12.60 30.56
C HIS A 611 15.35 -12.67 30.00
N PHE A 612 15.18 -13.10 28.74
CA PHE A 612 13.85 -13.24 28.14
C PHE A 612 13.00 -14.32 28.83
N PRO A 613 11.71 -14.07 29.12
CA PRO A 613 10.81 -15.13 29.54
C PRO A 613 10.66 -16.18 28.45
N THR A 614 10.38 -17.43 28.85
CA THR A 614 10.21 -18.56 27.94
C THR A 614 8.85 -19.21 28.13
N ILE A 615 8.26 -19.65 27.02
CA ILE A 615 7.02 -20.42 26.99
C ILE A 615 7.25 -21.75 26.26
N CYS A 616 6.58 -22.81 26.71
CA CYS A 616 6.57 -24.09 25.99
C CYS A 616 5.24 -24.31 25.25
N SER A 617 4.22 -23.52 25.62
CA SER A 617 2.92 -23.48 24.97
C SER A 617 2.35 -22.06 24.96
N PHE A 618 1.53 -21.76 23.96
CA PHE A 618 0.69 -20.57 23.89
C PHE A 618 -0.44 -20.56 24.95
N ALA A 619 -0.62 -21.66 25.69
CA ALA A 619 -1.40 -21.65 26.92
C ALA A 619 -0.72 -20.82 28.03
N ASP A 620 0.61 -20.62 27.96
CA ASP A 620 1.39 -19.84 28.92
C ASP A 620 1.39 -18.33 28.59
N LEU A 621 0.82 -17.94 27.43
CA LEU A 621 0.75 -16.56 26.92
C LEU A 621 -0.40 -15.74 27.51
#